data_AF-A0A498FE72-F1
#
_entry.id   AF-A0A498FE72-F1
#
_cell.length_a   1.000
_cell.length_b   1.000
_cell.length_c   1.000
_cell.angle_alpha   90.00
_cell.angle_beta   90.00
_cell.angle_gamma   90.00
#
_symmetry.space_group_name_H-M   'P 1'
#
loop_
_entity.id
_entity.type
_entity.pdbx_description
1 polymer ?
#
loop_
_entity_poly.entity_id
_entity_poly.type
_entity_poly.pdbx_seq_one_letter_code
_entity_poly.pdbx_strand_id
1 'polypeptide(L)'
;VGLIQCLSLWPGFSRSGSTISGGVLLGMSHRAAADFTFIMAVPIMAGASVLSLAKNWQYFTLDSLPFFIAGFISAFVFALLSIRFFLKLINKIKLVPFAIYRIVLAAVIYIVYF
;
A
#
# COMPACT_ATOMS: atom_id res chain seq x y z
N VAL A 1 -3.73 -12.14 11.07
CA VAL A 1 -3.38 -11.07 10.12
C VAL A 1 -2.56 -11.56 8.93
N GLY A 2 -1.44 -12.28 9.12
CA GLY A 2 -0.63 -12.80 7.99
C GLY A 2 -1.41 -13.64 6.98
N LEU A 3 -2.26 -14.58 7.45
CA LEU A 3 -3.15 -15.35 6.58
C LEU A 3 -4.12 -14.48 5.77
N ILE A 4 -4.64 -13.40 6.38
CA ILE A 4 -5.54 -12.45 5.72
C ILE A 4 -4.78 -11.63 4.67
N GLN A 5 -3.49 -11.38 4.88
CA GLN A 5 -2.64 -10.71 3.90
C GLN A 5 -2.53 -11.50 2.59
N CYS A 6 -2.74 -12.82 2.59
CA CYS A 6 -2.76 -13.60 1.35
C CYS A 6 -3.81 -13.07 0.34
N LEU A 7 -4.89 -12.43 0.81
CA LEU A 7 -5.85 -11.74 -0.06
C LEU A 7 -5.22 -10.63 -0.89
N SER A 8 -4.14 -10.02 -0.40
CA SER A 8 -3.42 -8.96 -1.11
C SER A 8 -2.62 -9.43 -2.31
N LEU A 9 -2.48 -10.76 -2.49
CA LEU A 9 -1.91 -11.34 -3.70
C LEU A 9 -2.83 -11.16 -4.92
N TRP A 10 -4.13 -10.89 -4.71
CA TRP A 10 -5.01 -10.44 -5.78
C TRP A 10 -4.69 -8.98 -6.12
N PRO A 11 -4.17 -8.68 -7.34
CA PRO A 11 -3.88 -7.31 -7.75
C PRO A 11 -5.10 -6.40 -7.58
N GLY A 12 -4.89 -5.26 -6.91
CA GLY A 12 -5.94 -4.29 -6.61
C GLY A 12 -6.58 -4.43 -5.23
N PHE A 13 -6.48 -5.57 -4.52
CA PHE A 13 -7.14 -5.80 -3.22
C PHE A 13 -6.64 -4.86 -2.10
N SER A 14 -5.43 -4.32 -2.22
CA SER A 14 -4.71 -3.54 -1.20
C SER A 14 -4.20 -4.38 -0.03
N ARG A 15 -2.87 -4.45 0.08
CA ARG A 15 -2.17 -5.10 1.20
C ARG A 15 -2.50 -4.47 2.54
N SER A 16 -2.39 -3.14 2.66
CA SER A 16 -2.75 -2.45 3.91
C SER A 16 -4.24 -2.56 4.24
N GLY A 17 -5.12 -2.54 3.23
CA GLY A 17 -6.56 -2.74 3.43
C GLY A 17 -6.86 -4.12 4.04
N SER A 18 -6.26 -5.18 3.49
CA SER A 18 -6.44 -6.55 3.98
C SER A 18 -5.91 -6.73 5.41
N THR A 19 -4.72 -6.22 5.72
CA THR A 19 -4.09 -6.45 7.03
C THR A 19 -4.66 -5.57 8.12
N ILE A 20 -5.03 -4.31 7.83
CA ILE A 20 -5.68 -3.44 8.82
C ILE A 20 -7.07 -3.96 9.13
N SER A 21 -7.87 -4.26 8.10
CA SER A 21 -9.23 -4.80 8.31
C SER A 21 -9.17 -6.15 9.04
N GLY A 22 -8.27 -7.03 8.63
CA GLY A 22 -8.05 -8.30 9.31
C GLY A 22 -7.57 -8.16 10.75
N GLY A 23 -6.71 -7.18 11.05
CA GLY A 23 -6.28 -6.89 12.41
C GLY A 23 -7.44 -6.40 13.28
N VAL A 24 -8.26 -5.49 12.76
CA VAL A 24 -9.45 -4.98 13.47
C VAL A 24 -10.48 -6.09 13.71
N LEU A 25 -10.73 -6.95 12.73
CA LEU A 25 -11.63 -8.11 12.87
C LEU A 25 -11.12 -9.13 13.92
N LEU A 26 -9.81 -9.20 14.12
CA LEU A 26 -9.18 -10.03 15.15
C LEU A 26 -9.05 -9.31 16.51
N GLY A 27 -9.69 -8.16 16.69
CA GLY A 27 -9.75 -7.43 17.97
C GLY A 27 -8.66 -6.39 18.19
N MET A 28 -7.80 -6.10 17.21
CA MET A 28 -6.82 -5.02 17.34
C MET A 28 -7.51 -3.64 17.26
N SER A 29 -6.96 -2.65 17.95
CA SER A 29 -7.33 -1.26 17.69
C SER A 29 -6.94 -0.87 16.26
N HIS A 30 -7.64 0.09 15.67
CA HIS A 30 -7.32 0.60 14.32
C HIS A 30 -5.87 1.08 14.23
N ARG A 31 -5.37 1.71 15.31
CA ARG A 31 -3.99 2.17 15.41
C ARG A 31 -2.99 1.03 15.43
N ALA A 32 -3.20 0.06 16.32
CA ALA A 32 -2.31 -1.09 16.44
C ALA A 32 -2.28 -1.91 15.13
N ALA A 33 -3.44 -2.08 14.47
CA ALA A 33 -3.53 -2.77 13.19
C ALA A 33 -2.78 -2.02 12.07
N ALA A 34 -2.83 -0.68 12.07
CA ALA A 34 -2.09 0.17 11.14
C ALA A 34 -0.57 0.11 11.39
N ASP A 35 -0.12 0.29 12.63
CA ASP A 35 1.31 0.23 12.97
C ASP A 35 1.89 -1.16 12.62
N PHE A 36 1.19 -2.23 12.99
CA PHE A 36 1.59 -3.60 12.62
C PHE A 36 1.66 -3.82 11.11
N THR A 37 0.67 -3.30 10.37
CA THR A 37 0.65 -3.35 8.91
C THR A 37 1.86 -2.67 8.28
N PHE A 38 2.24 -1.47 8.76
CA PHE A 38 3.38 -0.75 8.20
C PHE A 38 4.71 -1.39 8.55
N ILE A 39 4.87 -1.92 9.78
CA ILE A 39 6.08 -2.65 10.17
C ILE A 39 6.22 -3.92 9.33
N MET A 40 5.14 -4.71 9.20
CA MET A 40 5.14 -5.92 8.38
C MET A 40 5.41 -5.62 6.90
N ALA A 41 4.95 -4.47 6.39
CA ALA A 41 5.13 -4.10 5.00
C ALA A 41 6.62 -3.95 4.61
N VAL A 42 7.51 -3.60 5.53
CA VAL A 42 8.94 -3.36 5.25
C VAL A 42 9.63 -4.60 4.66
N PRO A 43 9.74 -5.75 5.37
CA PRO A 43 10.40 -6.93 4.81
C PRO A 43 9.70 -7.47 3.56
N ILE A 44 8.36 -7.37 3.53
CA ILE A 44 7.55 -7.93 2.44
C ILE A 44 7.71 -7.11 1.15
N MET A 45 7.65 -5.78 1.22
CA MET A 45 7.90 -4.94 0.05
C MET A 45 9.35 -4.94 -0.35
N ALA A 46 10.29 -4.97 0.59
CA ALA A 46 11.71 -5.07 0.24
C ALA A 46 11.96 -6.34 -0.60
N GLY A 47 11.49 -7.50 -0.13
CA GLY A 47 11.60 -8.75 -0.88
C GLY A 47 10.89 -8.72 -2.24
N ALA A 48 9.65 -8.24 -2.28
CA ALA A 48 8.89 -8.14 -3.52
C ALA A 48 9.51 -7.17 -4.53
N SER A 49 10.00 -6.02 -4.08
CA SER A 49 10.67 -5.01 -4.93
C SER A 49 12.01 -5.50 -5.46
N VAL A 50 12.82 -6.17 -4.63
CA VAL A 50 14.09 -6.78 -5.08
C VAL A 50 13.83 -7.84 -6.14
N LEU A 51 12.86 -8.73 -5.90
CA LEU A 51 12.49 -9.76 -6.88
C LEU A 51 11.97 -9.15 -8.18
N SER A 52 11.14 -8.11 -8.08
CA SER A 52 10.61 -7.38 -9.24
C SER A 52 11.73 -6.70 -10.03
N LEU A 53 12.65 -6.02 -9.35
CA LEU A 53 13.80 -5.36 -9.96
C LEU A 53 14.72 -6.36 -10.67
N ALA A 54 15.04 -7.49 -10.02
CA ALA A 54 15.87 -8.53 -10.62
C ALA A 54 15.24 -9.10 -11.91
N LYS A 55 13.92 -9.35 -11.91
CA LYS A 55 13.20 -9.83 -13.11
C LYS A 55 13.09 -8.79 -14.22
N ASN A 56 13.17 -7.51 -13.89
CA ASN A 56 12.95 -6.39 -14.79
C ASN A 56 14.23 -5.55 -14.99
N TRP A 57 15.41 -6.13 -14.71
CA TRP A 57 16.68 -5.42 -14.72
C TRP A 57 17.01 -4.77 -16.08
N GLN A 58 16.57 -5.40 -17.17
CA GLN A 58 16.71 -4.91 -18.54
C GLN A 58 16.15 -3.49 -18.78
N TYR A 59 15.19 -3.04 -17.96
CA TYR A 59 14.61 -1.70 -18.07
C TYR A 59 15.42 -0.64 -17.32
N PHE A 60 16.41 -1.03 -16.52
CA PHE A 60 17.25 -0.12 -15.75
C PHE A 60 18.46 0.33 -16.58
N THR A 61 18.22 1.31 -17.46
CA THR A 61 19.24 1.91 -18.34
C THR A 61 19.67 3.30 -17.83
N LEU A 62 20.80 3.81 -18.31
CA LEU A 62 21.27 5.16 -17.94
C LEU A 62 20.25 6.25 -18.28
N ASP A 63 19.53 6.11 -19.40
CA ASP A 63 18.51 7.08 -19.84
C ASP A 63 17.27 7.09 -18.92
N SER A 64 16.93 5.94 -18.32
CA SER A 64 15.81 5.81 -17.40
C SER A 64 16.13 6.28 -15.97
N LEU A 65 17.42 6.41 -15.63
CA LEU A 65 17.87 6.65 -14.27
C LEU A 65 17.36 7.98 -13.67
N PRO A 66 17.35 9.11 -14.40
CA PRO A 66 16.77 10.36 -13.87
C PRO A 66 15.30 10.21 -13.48
N PHE A 67 14.52 9.48 -14.28
CA PHE A 67 13.10 9.23 -14.02
C PHE A 67 12.90 8.36 -12.77
N PHE A 68 13.68 7.29 -12.61
CA PHE A 68 13.61 6.45 -11.41
C PHE A 68 14.05 7.18 -10.13
N ILE A 69 15.08 8.02 -10.21
CA ILE A 69 15.52 8.83 -9.06
C ILE A 69 14.42 9.80 -8.64
N ALA A 70 13.83 10.53 -9.59
CA ALA A 70 12.75 11.46 -9.31
C ALA A 70 11.52 10.74 -8.71
N GLY A 71 11.14 9.60 -9.28
CA GLY A 71 10.06 8.76 -8.77
C GLY A 71 10.33 8.24 -7.36
N PHE A 72 11.55 7.77 -7.09
CA PHE A 72 11.95 7.28 -5.78
C PHE A 72 11.90 8.37 -4.71
N ILE A 73 12.51 9.53 -4.98
CA ILE A 73 12.53 10.66 -4.04
C ILE A 73 11.11 11.16 -3.78
N SER A 74 10.31 11.34 -4.83
CA SER A 74 8.91 11.76 -4.71
C SER A 74 8.11 10.76 -3.86
N ALA A 75 8.16 9.47 -4.19
CA ALA A 75 7.45 8.43 -3.46
C ALA A 75 7.89 8.39 -1.98
N PHE A 76 9.19 8.53 -1.68
CA PHE A 76 9.71 8.55 -0.32
C PHE A 76 9.14 9.72 0.49
N VAL A 77 9.21 10.94 -0.04
CA VAL A 77 8.71 12.15 0.65
C VAL A 77 7.20 12.05 0.90
N PHE A 78 6.42 11.72 -0.12
CA PHE A 78 4.97 11.64 0.01
C PHE A 78 4.52 10.42 0.84
N ALA A 79 5.25 9.31 0.84
CA ALA A 79 4.96 8.19 1.74
C ALA A 79 5.17 8.59 3.21
N LEU A 80 6.25 9.30 3.55
CA LEU A 80 6.47 9.79 4.92
C LEU A 80 5.36 10.73 5.39
N LEU A 81 4.95 11.67 4.53
CA LEU A 81 3.84 12.59 4.81
C LEU A 81 2.52 11.82 4.99
N SER A 82 2.24 10.89 4.07
CA SER A 82 1.00 10.10 4.08
C SER A 82 0.91 9.19 5.29
N ILE A 83 1.99 8.50 5.68
CA ILE A 83 2.00 7.63 6.86
C ILE A 83 1.77 8.47 8.11
N ARG A 84 2.48 9.59 8.29
CA ARG A 84 2.30 10.48 9.45
C ARG A 84 0.86 11.00 9.53
N PHE A 85 0.30 11.44 8.41
CA PHE A 85 -1.07 11.94 8.35
C PHE A 85 -2.08 10.83 8.64
N PHE A 86 -1.96 9.69 7.98
CA PHE A 86 -2.86 8.55 8.12
C PHE A 86 -2.88 8.03 9.56
N LEU A 87 -1.71 7.89 10.19
CA LEU A 87 -1.57 7.43 11.56
C LEU A 87 -2.18 8.40 12.58
N LYS A 88 -2.22 9.71 12.29
CA LYS A 88 -2.98 10.69 13.10
C LYS A 88 -4.49 10.61 12.85
N LEU A 89 -4.88 10.37 11.60
CA LEU A 89 -6.28 10.35 11.17
C LEU A 89 -7.01 9.09 11.64
N ILE A 90 -6.35 7.93 11.61
CA ILE A 90 -6.95 6.63 11.89
C ILE A 90 -7.45 6.47 13.34
N ASN A 91 -6.97 7.32 14.25
CA ASN A 91 -7.47 7.41 15.62
C ASN A 91 -8.82 8.14 15.73
N LYS A 92 -9.23 8.88 14.68
CA LYS A 92 -10.41 9.76 14.67
C LYS A 92 -11.55 9.23 13.80
N ILE A 93 -11.24 8.39 12.80
CA ILE A 93 -12.22 7.88 11.85
C ILE A 93 -12.11 6.37 11.66
N LYS A 94 -13.22 5.75 11.28
CA LYS A 94 -13.27 4.34 10.86
C LYS A 94 -12.74 4.15 9.44
N LEU A 95 -12.60 2.90 8.99
CA LEU A 95 -12.16 2.57 7.62
C LEU A 95 -13.20 2.86 6.52
N VAL A 96 -14.45 3.19 6.88
CA VAL A 96 -15.57 3.36 5.94
C VAL A 96 -15.29 4.36 4.81
N PRO A 97 -14.73 5.57 5.05
CA PRO A 97 -14.44 6.52 3.97
C PRO A 97 -13.47 5.95 2.92
N PHE A 98 -12.51 5.13 3.36
CA PHE A 98 -11.56 4.46 2.46
C PHE A 98 -12.24 3.35 1.65
N ALA A 99 -13.22 2.65 2.23
CA ALA A 99 -14.01 1.65 1.50
C ALA A 99 -14.86 2.32 0.40
N ILE A 100 -15.54 3.42 0.72
CA ILE A 100 -16.33 4.21 -0.25
C ILE A 100 -15.41 4.73 -1.36
N TYR A 101 -14.27 5.33 -1.01
CA TYR A 101 -13.27 5.79 -1.98
C TYR A 101 -12.86 4.67 -2.95
N ARG A 102 -12.67 3.44 -2.46
CA ARG A 102 -12.27 2.30 -3.31
C ARG A 102 -13.38 1.83 -4.26
N ILE A 103 -14.65 1.90 -3.84
CA ILE A 103 -15.79 1.59 -4.72
C ILE A 103 -15.88 2.62 -5.85
N VAL A 104 -15.76 3.91 -5.50
CA VAL A 104 -15.73 5.00 -6.49
C VAL A 104 -14.54 4.82 -7.44
N LEU A 105 -13.35 4.52 -6.91
CA LEU A 105 -12.16 4.26 -7.72
C LEU A 105 -12.37 3.09 -8.68
N ALA A 106 -13.02 2.01 -8.25
CA ALA A 106 -13.33 0.88 -9.13
C ALA A 106 -14.26 1.28 -10.28
N ALA A 107 -15.29 2.09 -10.01
CA ALA A 107 -16.17 2.64 -11.05
C ALA A 107 -15.42 3.55 -12.03
N VAL A 108 -14.52 4.42 -11.52
CA VAL A 108 -13.67 5.27 -12.36
C VAL A 108 -12.75 4.44 -13.26
N ILE A 109 -12.09 3.42 -12.71
CA ILE A 109 -11.23 2.52 -13.49
C ILE A 109 -12.04 1.83 -14.59
N TYR A 110 -13.25 1.37 -14.28
CA TYR A 110 -14.13 0.76 -15.27
C TYR A 110 -14.44 1.72 -16.42
N ILE A 111 -14.87 2.95 -16.13
CA ILE A 111 -15.23 3.97 -17.15
C ILE A 111 -14.03 4.42 -17.98
N VAL A 112 -12.84 4.49 -17.40
CA VAL A 112 -11.64 4.99 -18.10
C VAL A 112 -11.02 3.92 -19.00
N TYR A 113 -11.11 2.65 -18.61
CA TYR A 113 -10.44 1.56 -19.31
C TYR A 113 -11.34 0.79 -20.29
N PHE A 114 -12.65 0.80 -20.06
CA PHE A 114 -13.66 0.15 -20.90
C PHE A 114 -14.66 1.19 -21.42
#